data_AF-A0A318I6E6-F1
#
_entry.id   AF-A0A318I6E6-F1
#
_cell.length_a   1.000
_cell.length_b   1.000
_cell.length_c   1.000
_cell.angle_alpha   90.00
_cell.angle_beta   90.00
_cell.angle_gamma   90.00
#
_symmetry.space_group_name_H-M   'P 1'
#
loop_
_entity.id
_entity.type
_entity.pdbx_description
1 polymer ?
#
loop_
_entity_poly.entity_id
_entity_poly.type
_entity_poly.pdbx_seq_one_letter_code
_entity_poly.pdbx_strand_id
1 'polypeptide(L)'
;MELGISQQSVSLIEQSETIEKEKLEKVAKALGVTAEAIKNFSDEAVFNIISNTYNNSSSDSSTIMASSLNYQPTFNPIDKIMELVKENRKLYQELLKAEKDKVSYLEKLLNKK
;
A
#
# COMPACT_ATOMS: atom_id res chain seq x y z
N MET A 1 -2.57 -36.81 3.94
CA MET A 1 -3.24 -36.42 2.68
C MET A 1 -4.70 -36.22 2.99
N GLU A 2 -5.20 -34.98 2.94
CA GLU A 2 -6.55 -34.58 3.38
C GLU A 2 -7.69 -35.30 2.62
N LEU A 3 -7.40 -35.86 1.44
CA LEU A 3 -8.33 -36.63 0.63
C LEU A 3 -8.27 -38.15 0.86
N GLY A 4 -7.28 -38.65 1.62
CA GLY A 4 -7.12 -40.09 1.86
C GLY A 4 -6.80 -40.94 0.63
N ILE A 5 -6.44 -40.33 -0.51
CA ILE A 5 -6.10 -40.99 -1.78
C ILE A 5 -4.61 -40.86 -2.10
N SER A 6 -4.11 -41.70 -3.00
CA SER A 6 -2.73 -41.65 -3.48
C SER A 6 -2.49 -40.47 -4.43
N GLN A 7 -1.24 -40.00 -4.56
CA GLN A 7 -0.90 -38.94 -5.51
C GLN A 7 -1.12 -39.35 -6.97
N GLN A 8 -0.98 -40.64 -7.27
CA GLN A 8 -1.32 -41.21 -8.57
C GLN A 8 -2.82 -41.04 -8.86
N SER A 9 -3.67 -41.25 -7.84
CA SER A 9 -5.11 -41.00 -7.95
C SER A 9 -5.44 -39.52 -8.15
N VAL A 10 -4.69 -38.61 -7.51
CA VAL A 10 -4.83 -37.16 -7.74
C VAL A 10 -4.50 -36.82 -9.19
N SER A 11 -3.37 -37.30 -9.72
CA SER A 11 -2.97 -37.01 -11.10
C SER A 11 -3.97 -37.55 -12.14
N LEU A 12 -4.60 -38.69 -11.88
CA LEU A 12 -5.68 -39.22 -12.72
C LEU A 12 -6.93 -38.33 -12.70
N ILE A 13 -7.25 -37.72 -11.56
CA ILE A 13 -8.36 -36.78 -11.44
C ILE A 13 -8.06 -35.48 -12.20
N GLU A 14 -6.84 -34.95 -12.08
CA GLU A 14 -6.41 -33.73 -12.78
C GLU A 14 -6.42 -33.88 -14.32
N GLN A 15 -6.14 -35.09 -14.83
CA GLN A 15 -6.19 -35.39 -16.27
C GLN A 15 -7.61 -35.67 -16.77
N SER A 16 -8.60 -35.82 -15.88
CA SER A 16 -9.96 -36.12 -16.27
C SER A 16 -10.73 -34.85 -16.60
N GLU A 17 -11.40 -34.84 -17.75
CA GLU A 17 -12.27 -33.72 -18.17
C GLU A 17 -13.54 -33.61 -17.29
N THR A 18 -13.95 -34.71 -16.64
CA THR A 18 -15.15 -34.74 -15.81
C THR A 18 -14.87 -35.34 -14.45
N ILE A 19 -15.49 -34.77 -13.41
CA ILE A 19 -15.37 -35.24 -12.04
C ILE A 19 -16.76 -35.41 -11.43
N GLU A 20 -16.97 -36.52 -10.74
CA GLU A 20 -18.19 -36.76 -9.97
C GLU A 20 -18.38 -35.68 -8.89
N LYS A 21 -19.62 -35.22 -8.73
CA LYS A 21 -19.95 -34.14 -7.80
C LYS A 21 -19.48 -34.40 -6.37
N GLU A 22 -19.64 -35.62 -5.87
CA GLU A 22 -19.21 -36.00 -4.51
C GLU A 22 -17.69 -35.92 -4.34
N LYS A 23 -16.92 -36.29 -5.36
CA LYS A 23 -15.45 -36.19 -5.35
C LYS A 23 -15.02 -34.73 -5.40
N LEU A 24 -15.66 -33.91 -6.23
CA LEU A 24 -15.40 -32.48 -6.30
C LEU A 24 -15.67 -31.77 -4.97
N GLU A 25 -16.74 -32.13 -4.26
CA GLU A 25 -17.03 -31.57 -2.92
C GLU A 25 -15.96 -31.94 -1.89
N LYS A 26 -15.45 -33.19 -1.93
CA LYS A 26 -14.33 -33.62 -1.06
C LYS A 26 -13.05 -32.86 -1.37
N VAL A 27 -12.75 -32.64 -2.64
CA VAL A 27 -11.59 -31.85 -3.09
C VAL A 27 -11.73 -30.39 -2.65
N ALA A 28 -12.89 -29.78 -2.86
CA ALA A 28 -13.17 -28.41 -2.43
C ALA A 28 -12.99 -28.24 -0.92
N LYS A 29 -13.52 -29.18 -0.13
CA LYS A 29 -13.36 -29.20 1.33
C LYS A 29 -11.90 -29.31 1.76
N ALA A 30 -11.11 -30.17 1.10
CA ALA A 30 -9.68 -30.30 1.39
C ALA A 30 -8.92 -29.00 1.06
N LEU A 31 -9.26 -28.35 -0.05
CA LEU A 31 -8.66 -27.09 -0.48
C LEU A 31 -9.19 -25.84 0.27
N GLY A 32 -10.20 -26.00 1.14
CA GLY A 32 -10.82 -24.89 1.86
C GLY A 32 -11.63 -23.93 0.98
N VAL A 33 -12.10 -24.39 -0.19
CA VAL A 33 -12.88 -23.60 -1.17
C VAL A 33 -14.25 -24.22 -1.42
N THR A 34 -15.11 -23.54 -2.19
CA THR A 34 -16.39 -24.11 -2.64
C THR A 34 -16.20 -24.94 -3.91
N ALA A 35 -17.03 -25.97 -4.11
CA ALA A 35 -17.02 -26.75 -5.36
C ALA A 35 -17.32 -25.88 -6.59
N GLU A 36 -18.11 -24.82 -6.40
CA GLU A 36 -18.41 -23.84 -7.43
C GLU A 36 -17.19 -22.99 -7.80
N ALA A 37 -16.35 -22.60 -6.83
CA ALA A 37 -15.10 -21.89 -7.11
C ALA A 37 -14.15 -22.71 -7.98
N ILE A 38 -14.08 -24.03 -7.79
CA ILE A 38 -13.28 -24.92 -8.63
C ILE A 38 -13.88 -25.01 -10.05
N LYS A 39 -15.21 -25.12 -10.18
CA LYS A 39 -15.89 -25.19 -11.50
C LYS A 39 -15.75 -23.92 -12.33
N ASN A 40 -15.84 -22.78 -11.65
CA ASN A 40 -15.78 -21.46 -12.27
C ASN A 40 -14.36 -20.90 -12.30
N PHE A 41 -13.35 -21.71 -11.94
CA PHE A 41 -11.96 -21.31 -11.98
C PHE A 41 -11.54 -21.04 -13.42
N SER A 42 -10.98 -19.86 -13.67
CA SER A 42 -10.45 -19.44 -14.96
C SER A 42 -9.18 -18.65 -14.72
N ASP A 43 -8.07 -19.09 -15.32
CA ASP A 43 -6.78 -18.40 -15.23
C ASP A 43 -6.88 -16.95 -15.70
N GLU A 44 -7.66 -16.70 -16.76
CA GLU A 44 -7.88 -15.35 -17.29
C GLU A 44 -8.62 -14.45 -16.28
N ALA A 45 -9.63 -14.98 -15.57
CA ALA A 45 -10.31 -14.24 -14.52
C ALA A 45 -9.36 -13.92 -13.35
N VAL A 46 -8.49 -14.86 -12.98
CA VAL A 46 -7.46 -14.66 -11.95
C VAL A 46 -6.46 -13.59 -12.37
N PHE A 47 -5.94 -13.65 -13.60
CA PHE A 47 -5.02 -12.64 -14.12
C PHE A 47 -5.66 -11.26 -14.22
N ASN A 48 -6.93 -11.17 -14.61
CA ASN A 48 -7.67 -9.91 -14.64
C ASN A 48 -7.87 -9.34 -13.25
N ILE A 49 -8.22 -10.16 -12.26
CA ILE A 49 -8.36 -9.71 -10.86
C ILE A 49 -7.01 -9.25 -10.32
N ILE A 50 -5.94 -10.02 -10.52
CA ILE A 50 -4.58 -9.68 -10.08
C ILE A 50 -4.14 -8.36 -10.74
N SER A 51 -4.21 -8.27 -12.08
CA SER A 51 -3.78 -7.09 -12.82
C SER A 51 -4.57 -5.84 -12.42
N ASN A 52 -5.89 -5.94 -12.30
CA ASN A 52 -6.72 -4.83 -11.84
C ASN A 52 -6.47 -4.50 -10.37
N THR A 53 -6.19 -5.47 -9.50
CA THR A 53 -5.91 -5.22 -8.08
C THR A 53 -4.57 -4.53 -7.86
N TYR A 54 -3.54 -4.84 -8.66
CA TYR A 54 -2.21 -4.23 -8.54
C TYR A 54 -2.06 -2.92 -9.34
N ASN A 55 -2.77 -2.75 -10.45
CA ASN A 55 -2.72 -1.52 -11.25
C ASN A 55 -3.79 -0.49 -10.86
N ASN A 56 -4.71 -0.80 -9.95
CA ASN A 56 -5.70 0.16 -9.50
C ASN A 56 -5.10 1.15 -8.49
N SER A 57 -4.44 2.18 -9.02
CA SER A 57 -4.07 3.39 -8.28
C SER A 57 -5.25 4.37 -8.13
N SER A 58 -6.49 3.97 -8.42
CA SER A 58 -7.63 4.86 -8.25
C SER A 58 -7.92 5.06 -6.76
N SER A 59 -8.22 6.31 -6.43
CA SER A 59 -8.64 6.80 -5.13
C SER A 59 -10.03 6.32 -4.69
N ASP A 60 -10.55 5.23 -5.28
CA ASP A 60 -11.83 4.66 -4.89
C ASP A 60 -11.64 3.75 -3.67
N SER A 61 -12.16 4.19 -2.53
CA SER A 61 -12.23 3.47 -1.24
C SER A 61 -12.98 2.13 -1.28
N SER A 62 -13.36 1.62 -2.45
CA SER A 62 -14.13 0.39 -2.61
C SER A 62 -13.28 -0.88 -2.76
N THR A 63 -11.96 -0.76 -2.92
CA THR A 63 -11.08 -1.93 -3.01
C THR A 63 -10.35 -2.14 -1.69
N ILE A 64 -10.50 -3.34 -1.10
CA ILE A 64 -9.96 -3.80 0.20
C ILE A 64 -8.43 -3.56 0.38
N MET A 65 -7.70 -3.21 -0.69
CA MET A 65 -6.26 -2.92 -0.69
C MET A 65 -5.90 -1.42 -0.70
N ALA A 66 -6.85 -0.50 -0.88
CA ALA A 66 -6.57 0.93 -0.78
C ALA A 66 -6.09 1.33 0.63
N SER A 67 -6.38 0.52 1.65
CA SER A 67 -5.95 0.71 3.04
C SER A 67 -4.63 0.01 3.39
N SER A 68 -4.13 -0.95 2.59
CA SER A 68 -2.93 -1.73 2.93
C SER A 68 -1.63 -1.18 2.32
N LEU A 69 -1.72 -0.42 1.22
CA LEU A 69 -0.54 0.11 0.50
C LEU A 69 -0.43 1.64 0.51
N ASN A 70 -1.47 2.36 0.95
CA ASN A 70 -1.39 3.81 1.13
C ASN A 70 -0.85 4.14 2.52
N TYR A 71 0.48 4.13 2.68
CA TYR A 71 1.12 5.09 3.59
C TYR A 71 1.02 6.48 2.93
N GLN A 72 -0.21 6.92 2.67
CA GLN A 72 -0.47 8.30 2.32
C GLN A 72 -0.45 9.07 3.64
N PRO A 73 0.47 10.02 3.82
CA PRO A 73 0.43 10.87 4.98
C PRO A 73 -0.98 11.47 5.08
N THR A 74 -1.56 11.48 6.29
CA THR A 74 -2.87 12.08 6.57
C THR A 74 -2.85 13.62 6.45
N PHE A 75 -1.75 14.17 5.95
CA PHE A 75 -1.51 15.59 5.76
C PHE A 75 -1.09 15.83 4.30
N ASN A 76 -1.47 16.99 3.77
CA ASN A 76 -1.03 17.43 2.45
C ASN A 76 0.46 17.85 2.52
N PRO A 77 1.37 17.19 1.78
CA PRO A 77 2.80 17.53 1.81
C PRO A 77 3.09 18.98 1.38
N ILE A 78 2.30 19.53 0.46
CA ILE A 78 2.47 20.91 -0.01
C ILE A 78 2.20 21.91 1.12
N ASP A 79 1.20 21.65 1.95
CA ASP A 79 0.89 22.50 3.10
C ASP A 79 2.04 22.47 4.12
N LYS A 80 2.64 21.30 4.35
CA LYS A 80 3.79 21.16 5.25
C LYS A 80 5.05 21.83 4.70
N ILE A 81 5.28 21.76 3.40
CA ILE A 81 6.37 22.51 2.73
C ILE A 81 6.15 24.01 2.88
N MET A 82 4.91 24.50 2.68
CA MET A 82 4.58 25.91 2.83
C MET A 82 4.78 26.41 4.27
N GLU A 83 4.46 25.59 5.27
CA GLU A 83 4.74 25.87 6.69
C GLU A 83 6.25 26.02 6.94
N LEU A 84 7.07 25.07 6.48
CA LEU A 84 8.53 25.12 6.60
C LEU A 84 9.13 26.36 5.93
N VAL A 85 8.59 26.80 4.78
CA VAL A 85 9.04 28.02 4.10
C VAL A 85 8.74 29.27 4.93
N LYS A 86 7.57 29.34 5.58
CA LYS A 86 7.19 30.44 6.46
C LYS A 86 8.07 30.50 7.71
N GLU A 87 8.32 29.34 8.34
CA GLU A 87 9.20 29.23 9.50
C GLU A 87 10.64 29.64 9.18
N ASN A 88 11.20 29.16 8.06
CA ASN A 88 12.52 29.57 7.59
C ASN A 88 12.60 31.07 7.32
N ARG A 89 11.58 31.66 6.68
CA ARG A 89 11.54 33.11 6.46
C ARG A 89 11.57 33.89 7.77
N LYS A 90 10.82 33.46 8.78
CA LYS A 90 10.81 34.08 10.11
C LYS A 90 12.18 33.96 10.78
N LEU A 91 12.80 32.78 10.74
CA LEU A 91 14.14 32.56 11.28
C LEU A 91 15.17 33.50 10.63
N TYR A 92 15.15 33.66 9.31
CA TYR A 92 16.05 34.58 8.62
C TYR A 92 15.85 36.04 9.04
N GLN A 93 14.62 36.47 9.28
CA GLN A 93 14.33 37.82 9.79
C GLN A 93 14.90 38.03 11.20
N GLU A 94 14.78 37.04 12.07
CA GLU A 94 15.32 37.08 13.44
C GLU A 94 16.85 37.09 13.44
N LEU A 95 17.49 36.28 12.58
CA LEU A 95 18.94 36.28 12.41
C LEU A 95 19.46 37.63 11.91
N LEU A 96 18.81 38.21 10.90
CA LEU A 96 19.18 39.53 10.40
C LEU A 96 19.03 40.62 11.48
N LYS A 97 18.00 40.53 12.32
CA LYS A 97 17.84 41.43 13.46
C LYS A 97 18.95 41.24 14.48
N ALA A 98 19.28 40.00 14.86
CA ALA A 98 20.35 39.70 15.80
C ALA A 98 21.71 40.20 15.29
N GLU A 99 21.98 40.09 13.99
CA GLU A 99 23.17 40.64 13.35
C GLU A 99 23.22 42.17 13.46
N LYS A 100 22.12 42.86 13.12
CA LYS A 100 22.01 44.32 13.26
C LYS A 100 22.17 44.80 14.70
N ASP A 101 21.54 44.12 15.66
CA ASP A 101 21.64 44.45 17.08
C ASP A 101 23.08 44.28 17.59
N LYS A 102 23.77 43.22 17.15
CA LYS A 102 25.18 42.98 17.46
C LYS A 102 26.10 44.06 16.86
N VAL A 103 25.89 44.45 15.60
CA VAL A 103 26.66 45.54 14.97
C VAL A 103 26.44 46.84 15.73
N SER A 104 25.20 47.20 16.05
CA SER A 104 24.89 48.43 16.81
C SER A 104 25.52 48.42 18.21
N TYR A 105 25.55 47.27 18.89
CA TYR A 105 26.23 47.14 20.17
C TYR A 105 27.74 47.35 20.04
N LEU A 106 28.37 46.78 19.01
CA LEU A 106 29.80 46.95 18.73
C LEU A 106 30.15 48.41 18.39
N GLU A 107 29.34 49.07 17.56
CA GLU A 107 29.50 50.50 17.25
C GLU A 107 29.44 51.38 18.51
N LYS A 108 28.50 51.10 19.42
CA LYS A 108 28.40 51.81 20.71
C LYS A 108 29.62 51.58 21.61
N LEU A 109 30.25 50.42 21.57
CA LEU A 109 31.48 50.15 22.32
C LEU A 109 32.68 50.89 21.72
N LEU A 110 32.78 50.95 20.39
CA LEU A 110 33.84 51.68 19.70
C LEU A 110 33.73 53.19 19.92
N ASN A 111 32.52 53.76 19.88
CA ASN A 111 32.28 55.20 20.07
C ASN A 111 32.41 55.69 21.52
N LYS A 112 32.61 54.78 22.49
CA LYS A 112 32.86 55.11 23.91
C LYS A 112 34.35 55.14 24.27
N LYS A 113 35.23 54.89 23.31
CA LYS A 113 36.69 54.95 23.44
C LYS A 113 37.20 56.28 22.92
#